data_AF-A0A4U2DLV3-F1
#
_entry.id   AF-A0A4U2DLV3-F1
#
_cell.length_a   1.000
_cell.length_b   1.000
_cell.length_c   1.000
_cell.angle_alpha   90.00
_cell.angle_beta   90.00
_cell.angle_gamma   90.00
#
_symmetry.space_group_name_H-M   'P 1'
#
loop_
_entity.id
_entity.type
_entity.pdbx_description
1 polymer ?
#
loop_
_entity_poly.entity_id
_entity_poly.type
_entity_poly.pdbx_seq_one_letter_code
_entity_poly.pdbx_strand_id
1 'polypeptide(L)'
;VRKRNEIALAEGVVTQLKRKSVELIIVNEIQELVEFSTADERQTIANTFKYISEEAGVSFVLVGMPYADVIAKEPQWNSRLSWRREINYFKLLQVESDAKNTNTQYSIDAKQKKHFARFVAGLASRMGYEPTPILTKNEILYPLFSMCRGEC
;
A
#
# COMPACT_ATOMS: atom_id res chain seq x y z
N VAL A 1 -2.11 -32.16 -17.11
CA VAL A 1 -1.41 -32.61 -15.87
C VAL A 1 -0.95 -31.37 -15.12
N ARG A 2 -1.79 -30.78 -14.25
CA ARG A 2 -1.34 -29.69 -13.36
C ARG A 2 -0.39 -30.30 -12.33
N LYS A 3 0.78 -29.69 -12.17
CA LYS A 3 1.96 -30.27 -11.52
C LYS A 3 1.71 -30.50 -10.03
N ARG A 4 1.77 -31.75 -9.57
CA ARG A 4 1.77 -32.18 -8.15
C ARG A 4 2.62 -31.27 -7.24
N ASN A 5 3.69 -30.69 -7.80
CA ASN A 5 4.62 -29.81 -7.10
C ASN A 5 4.01 -28.47 -6.68
N GLU A 6 3.08 -27.87 -7.42
CA GLU A 6 2.49 -26.56 -7.07
C GLU A 6 1.56 -26.67 -5.85
N ILE A 7 0.77 -27.75 -5.80
CA ILE A 7 -0.09 -28.06 -4.65
C ILE A 7 0.75 -28.32 -3.40
N ALA A 8 1.82 -29.11 -3.54
CA ALA A 8 2.75 -29.38 -2.44
C ALA A 8 3.46 -28.10 -1.93
N LEU A 9 3.73 -27.14 -2.82
CA LEU A 9 4.30 -25.85 -2.45
C LEU A 9 3.32 -25.01 -1.63
N ALA A 10 2.07 -24.91 -2.07
CA ALA A 10 1.03 -24.16 -1.36
C ALA A 10 0.77 -24.76 0.04
N GLU A 11 0.66 -26.09 0.15
CA GLU A 11 0.54 -26.81 1.43
C GLU A 11 1.73 -26.56 2.35
N GLY A 12 2.95 -26.57 1.78
CA GLY A 12 4.17 -26.24 2.49
C GLY A 12 4.14 -24.83 3.06
N VAL A 13 3.74 -23.84 2.25
CA VAL A 13 3.58 -22.44 2.68
C VAL A 13 2.57 -22.33 3.82
N VAL A 14 1.37 -22.91 3.68
CA VAL A 14 0.33 -22.92 4.72
C VAL A 14 0.87 -23.50 6.03
N THR A 15 1.57 -24.63 5.96
CA THR A 15 2.17 -25.28 7.14
C THR A 15 3.17 -24.36 7.84
N GLN A 16 4.01 -23.66 7.08
CA GLN A 16 4.98 -22.72 7.64
C GLN A 16 4.31 -21.50 8.28
N LEU A 17 3.29 -20.94 7.62
CA LEU A 17 2.55 -19.78 8.13
C LEU A 17 1.87 -20.10 9.46
N LYS A 18 1.18 -21.26 9.55
CA LYS A 18 0.58 -21.75 10.79
C LYS A 18 1.63 -21.96 11.88
N ARG A 19 2.73 -22.65 11.55
CA ARG A 19 3.81 -22.95 12.51
C ARG A 19 4.46 -21.70 13.09
N LYS A 20 4.50 -20.61 12.30
CA LYS A 20 5.09 -19.33 12.71
C LYS A 20 4.07 -18.34 13.27
N SER A 21 2.79 -18.73 13.38
CA SER A 21 1.72 -17.85 13.83
C SER A 21 1.71 -16.51 13.09
N VAL A 22 1.90 -16.56 11.77
CA VAL A 22 1.84 -15.37 10.94
C VAL A 22 0.39 -14.87 10.92
N GLU A 23 0.18 -13.59 11.17
CA GLU A 23 -1.15 -12.97 11.17
C GLU A 23 -1.41 -12.11 9.92
N LEU A 24 -0.33 -11.64 9.28
CA LEU A 24 -0.38 -10.71 8.16
C LEU A 24 0.70 -11.03 7.12
N ILE A 25 0.31 -11.04 5.85
CA ILE A 25 1.22 -11.12 4.72
C ILE A 25 1.09 -9.84 3.90
N ILE A 26 2.21 -9.16 3.69
CA ILE A 26 2.27 -8.00 2.80
C ILE A 26 2.93 -8.44 1.50
N VAL A 27 2.21 -8.29 0.39
CA VAL A 27 2.72 -8.58 -0.95
C VAL A 27 2.95 -7.25 -1.65
N ASN A 28 4.22 -6.86 -1.77
CA ASN A 28 4.62 -5.66 -2.51
C ASN A 28 4.72 -5.94 -4.01
N GLU A 29 4.61 -4.89 -4.82
CA GLU A 29 4.68 -4.95 -6.29
C GLU A 29 3.71 -5.95 -6.92
N ILE A 30 2.51 -6.11 -6.36
CA ILE A 30 1.51 -7.09 -6.86
C ILE A 30 1.16 -6.86 -8.34
N GLN A 31 1.37 -5.64 -8.86
CA GLN A 31 1.15 -5.33 -10.26
C GLN A 31 2.05 -6.11 -11.21
N GLU A 32 3.31 -6.42 -10.86
CA GLU A 32 4.17 -7.24 -11.74
C GLU A 32 3.52 -8.61 -11.98
N LEU A 33 2.92 -9.14 -10.93
CA LEU A 33 2.25 -10.43 -10.93
C LEU A 33 0.95 -10.44 -11.76
N VAL A 34 0.42 -9.26 -12.12
CA VAL A 34 -0.79 -9.08 -12.93
C VAL A 34 -0.45 -8.65 -14.36
N GLU A 35 0.55 -7.79 -14.53
CA GLU A 35 1.00 -7.22 -15.81
C GLU A 35 1.66 -8.26 -16.71
N PHE A 36 2.42 -9.21 -16.15
CA PHE A 36 3.09 -10.25 -16.91
C PHE A 36 2.27 -11.55 -17.06
N SER A 37 1.04 -11.56 -16.53
CA SER A 37 0.20 -12.75 -16.45
C SER A 37 -0.92 -12.73 -17.48
N THR A 38 -1.19 -13.88 -18.11
CA THR A 38 -2.42 -14.12 -18.86
C THR A 38 -3.64 -14.18 -17.92
N ALA A 39 -4.85 -14.10 -18.47
CA ALA A 39 -6.09 -14.20 -17.66
C ALA A 39 -6.16 -15.52 -16.86
N ASP A 40 -5.69 -16.63 -17.44
CA ASP A 40 -5.65 -17.94 -16.79
C ASP A 40 -4.59 -18.03 -15.69
N GLU A 41 -3.45 -17.34 -15.84
CA GLU A 41 -2.43 -17.23 -14.80
C GLU A 41 -2.92 -16.37 -13.64
N ARG A 42 -3.53 -15.22 -13.92
CA ARG A 42 -4.17 -14.37 -12.89
C ARG A 42 -5.23 -15.13 -12.09
N GLN A 43 -6.01 -15.96 -12.76
CA GLN A 43 -6.98 -16.87 -12.13
C GLN A 43 -6.30 -17.87 -11.20
N THR A 44 -5.17 -18.44 -11.62
CA THR A 44 -4.42 -19.44 -10.85
C THR A 44 -3.79 -18.82 -9.61
N ILE A 45 -3.23 -17.61 -9.75
CA ILE A 45 -2.72 -16.79 -8.65
C ILE A 45 -3.83 -16.52 -7.64
N ALA A 46 -4.97 -16.00 -8.09
CA ALA A 46 -6.10 -15.64 -7.21
C ALA A 46 -6.59 -16.85 -6.40
N ASN A 47 -6.68 -18.03 -7.05
CA ASN A 47 -7.04 -19.27 -6.37
C ASN A 47 -6.00 -19.72 -5.35
N THR A 48 -4.71 -19.51 -5.63
CA THR A 48 -3.61 -19.86 -4.71
C THR A 48 -3.61 -18.95 -3.48
N PHE A 49 -3.77 -17.63 -3.68
CA PHE A 49 -3.89 -16.67 -2.59
C PHE A 49 -5.12 -16.96 -1.71
N LYS A 50 -6.25 -17.31 -2.34
CA LYS A 50 -7.46 -17.73 -1.62
C LYS A 50 -7.18 -18.95 -0.73
N TYR A 51 -6.60 -20.00 -1.31
CA TYR A 51 -6.27 -21.22 -0.58
C TYR A 51 -5.36 -20.91 0.62
N ILE A 52 -4.30 -20.13 0.43
CA ILE A 52 -3.37 -19.78 1.51
C ILE A 52 -4.08 -18.96 2.60
N SER A 53 -4.87 -17.96 2.22
CA SER A 53 -5.62 -17.10 3.15
C SER A 53 -6.58 -17.91 4.03
N GLU A 54 -7.42 -18.74 3.41
CA GLU A 54 -8.44 -19.53 4.11
C GLU A 54 -7.81 -20.62 4.96
N GLU A 55 -6.85 -21.37 4.41
CA GLU A 55 -6.26 -22.50 5.12
C GLU A 55 -5.34 -22.04 6.24
N ALA A 56 -4.49 -21.03 6.02
CA ALA A 56 -3.58 -20.53 7.04
C ALA A 56 -4.23 -19.55 8.02
N GLY A 57 -5.42 -19.02 7.71
CA GLY A 57 -6.11 -18.02 8.53
C GLY A 57 -5.39 -16.67 8.55
N VAL A 58 -4.72 -16.30 7.45
CA VAL A 58 -3.86 -15.12 7.36
C VAL A 58 -4.47 -14.05 6.49
N SER A 59 -4.34 -12.79 6.90
CA SER A 59 -4.78 -11.66 6.08
C SER A 59 -3.71 -11.26 5.08
N PHE A 60 -4.12 -10.93 3.85
CA PHE A 60 -3.24 -10.36 2.83
C PHE A 60 -3.44 -8.85 2.73
N VAL A 61 -2.33 -8.12 2.66
CA VAL A 61 -2.27 -6.71 2.27
C VAL A 61 -1.53 -6.64 0.94
N LEU A 62 -2.22 -6.22 -0.10
CA LEU A 62 -1.65 -6.05 -1.43
C LEU A 62 -1.21 -4.60 -1.59
N VAL A 63 0.08 -4.40 -1.84
CA VAL A 63 0.68 -3.07 -2.02
C VAL A 63 1.19 -2.98 -3.45
N GLY A 64 0.90 -1.86 -4.12
CA GLY A 64 1.34 -1.60 -5.48
C GLY A 64 1.09 -0.16 -5.89
N MET A 65 1.79 0.27 -6.95
CA MET A 65 1.58 1.53 -7.68
C MET A 65 0.12 1.65 -8.17
N PRO A 66 -0.36 2.82 -8.64
CA PRO A 66 -1.78 3.12 -8.93
C PRO A 66 -2.57 2.11 -9.80
N TYR A 67 -1.92 1.11 -10.39
CA TYR A 67 -2.55 -0.07 -10.98
C TYR A 67 -3.19 -1.06 -9.99
N ALA A 68 -3.00 -0.91 -8.67
CA ALA A 68 -3.75 -1.67 -7.66
C ALA A 68 -5.27 -1.51 -7.83
N ASP A 69 -5.72 -0.37 -8.34
CA ASP A 69 -7.12 -0.12 -8.72
C ASP A 69 -7.62 -1.04 -9.83
N VAL A 70 -6.75 -1.45 -10.76
CA VAL A 70 -7.11 -2.36 -11.85
C VAL A 70 -7.38 -3.76 -11.28
N ILE A 71 -6.54 -4.23 -10.36
CA ILE A 71 -6.75 -5.48 -9.63
C ILE A 71 -8.04 -5.40 -8.82
N ALA A 72 -8.28 -4.27 -8.14
CA ALA A 72 -9.51 -4.07 -7.39
C ALA A 72 -10.79 -4.06 -8.26
N LYS A 73 -10.67 -3.79 -9.56
CA LYS A 73 -11.77 -3.82 -10.54
C LYS A 73 -11.97 -5.21 -11.17
N GLU A 74 -11.00 -6.12 -11.08
CA GLU A 74 -11.19 -7.49 -11.56
C GLU A 74 -12.26 -8.22 -10.73
N PRO A 75 -13.30 -8.83 -11.32
CA PRO A 75 -14.44 -9.40 -10.58
C PRO A 75 -14.06 -10.39 -9.46
N GLN A 76 -12.98 -11.14 -9.70
CA GLN A 76 -12.49 -12.15 -8.78
C GLN A 76 -11.79 -11.57 -7.55
N TRP A 77 -11.07 -10.47 -7.71
CA TRP A 77 -10.42 -9.76 -6.61
C TRP A 77 -11.40 -8.80 -5.94
N ASN A 78 -12.25 -8.15 -6.72
CA ASN A 78 -13.30 -7.23 -6.27
C ASN A 78 -14.21 -7.87 -5.21
N SER A 79 -14.61 -9.14 -5.40
CA SER A 79 -15.45 -9.86 -4.43
C SER A 79 -14.70 -10.26 -3.13
N ARG A 80 -13.37 -10.19 -3.12
CA ARG A 80 -12.52 -10.70 -2.03
C ARG A 80 -11.76 -9.60 -1.29
N LEU A 81 -11.65 -8.41 -1.88
CA LEU A 81 -11.08 -7.23 -1.23
C LEU A 81 -12.13 -6.62 -0.30
N SER A 82 -12.14 -7.04 0.96
CA SER A 82 -13.07 -6.55 1.99
C SER A 82 -12.91 -5.07 2.29
N TRP A 83 -11.67 -4.55 2.24
CA TRP A 83 -11.37 -3.14 2.44
C TRP A 83 -10.42 -2.63 1.37
N ARG A 84 -10.76 -1.46 0.83
CA ARG A 84 -9.93 -0.73 -0.12
C ARG A 84 -9.63 0.62 0.46
N ARG A 85 -8.34 0.94 0.51
CA ARG A 85 -7.88 2.25 0.93
C ARG A 85 -6.85 2.69 -0.08
N GLU A 86 -7.15 3.79 -0.74
CA GLU A 86 -6.17 4.53 -1.52
C GLU A 86 -5.50 5.54 -0.59
N ILE A 87 -4.17 5.51 -0.52
CA ILE A 87 -3.39 6.50 0.22
C ILE A 87 -2.91 7.51 -0.80
N ASN A 88 -3.59 8.66 -0.83
CA ASN A 88 -3.20 9.76 -1.71
C ASN A 88 -1.88 10.38 -1.24
N TYR A 89 -1.07 10.81 -2.20
CA TYR A 89 0.16 11.53 -1.89
C TYR A 89 -0.19 12.86 -1.20
N PHE A 90 0.60 13.21 -0.22
CA PHE A 90 0.53 14.50 0.43
C PHE A 90 0.97 15.59 -0.54
N LYS A 91 0.24 16.71 -0.60
CA LYS A 91 0.56 17.86 -1.46
C LYS A 91 0.75 19.11 -0.62
N LEU A 92 1.99 19.55 -0.41
CA LEU A 92 2.24 20.77 0.36
C LEU A 92 2.00 22.07 -0.42
N LEU A 93 2.00 22.00 -1.75
CA LEU A 93 1.79 23.17 -2.60
C LEU A 93 0.40 23.11 -3.22
N GLN A 94 -0.29 24.25 -3.20
CA GLN A 94 -1.52 24.47 -3.94
C GLN A 94 -1.31 25.59 -4.95
N VAL A 95 -2.04 25.50 -6.07
CA VAL A 95 -2.02 26.52 -7.12
C VAL A 95 -3.04 27.59 -6.77
N GLU A 96 -2.57 28.84 -6.69
CA GLU A 96 -3.42 30.02 -6.64
C GLU A 96 -3.56 30.52 -8.08
N SER A 97 -4.64 30.11 -8.76
CA SER A 97 -4.97 30.62 -10.08
C SER A 97 -5.82 31.87 -9.94
N ASP A 98 -5.24 33.01 -10.30
CA ASP A 98 -5.96 34.28 -10.42
C ASP A 98 -6.69 34.29 -11.77
N ALA A 99 -8.01 34.53 -11.79
CA ALA A 99 -8.86 34.35 -12.97
C ALA A 99 -8.52 35.27 -14.17
N LYS A 100 -7.53 36.16 -14.01
CA LYS A 100 -7.12 37.17 -14.98
C LYS A 100 -5.62 37.22 -15.27
N ASN A 101 -4.79 36.35 -14.68
CA ASN A 101 -3.34 36.43 -14.83
C ASN A 101 -2.73 35.09 -15.26
N THR A 102 -1.85 35.14 -16.26
CA THR A 102 -1.14 34.00 -16.85
C THR A 102 -0.01 33.43 -15.98
N ASN A 103 0.20 33.99 -14.78
CA ASN A 103 1.25 33.54 -13.85
C ASN A 103 0.67 32.61 -12.79
N THR A 104 1.08 31.35 -12.81
CA THR A 104 0.78 30.36 -11.77
C THR A 104 1.56 30.71 -10.50
N GLN A 105 0.87 31.12 -9.44
CA GLN A 105 1.46 31.30 -8.13
C GLN A 105 1.25 30.03 -7.28
N TYR A 106 2.28 29.63 -6.54
CA TYR A 106 2.20 28.50 -5.61
C TYR A 106 2.17 29.02 -4.19
N SER A 107 1.25 28.50 -3.38
CA SER A 107 1.23 28.74 -1.94
C SER A 107 1.27 27.43 -1.17
N ILE A 108 1.64 27.52 0.10
CA ILE A 108 1.68 26.35 0.98
C ILE A 108 0.26 26.04 1.43
N ASP A 109 -0.22 24.84 1.13
CA ASP A 109 -1.47 24.33 1.66
C ASP A 109 -1.28 23.99 3.15
N ALA A 110 -1.79 24.90 4.00
CA ALA A 110 -1.71 24.76 5.46
C ALA A 110 -2.46 23.52 5.98
N LYS A 111 -3.53 23.09 5.30
CA LYS A 111 -4.30 21.89 5.70
C LYS A 111 -3.50 20.64 5.41
N GLN A 112 -2.91 20.53 4.23
CA GLN A 112 -2.08 19.40 3.83
C GLN A 112 -0.80 19.32 4.68
N LYS A 113 -0.16 20.47 4.95
CA LYS A 113 0.96 20.55 5.88
C LYS A 113 0.60 20.01 7.25
N LYS A 114 -0.55 20.43 7.81
CA LYS A 114 -1.03 19.94 9.10
C LYS A 114 -1.35 18.45 9.05
N HIS A 115 -1.92 17.96 7.95
CA HIS A 115 -2.22 16.55 7.76
C HIS A 115 -0.93 15.71 7.76
N PHE A 116 0.08 16.11 6.99
CA PHE A 116 1.39 15.46 6.95
C PHE A 116 2.06 15.47 8.31
N ALA A 117 2.07 16.61 9.02
CA ALA A 117 2.63 16.69 10.37
C ALA A 117 1.95 15.71 11.35
N ARG A 118 0.62 15.55 11.28
CA ARG A 118 -0.10 14.59 12.12
C ARG A 118 0.22 13.15 11.75
N PHE A 119 0.37 12.85 10.46
CA PHE A 119 0.78 11.54 9.98
C PHE A 119 2.16 11.17 10.53
N VAL A 120 3.17 12.04 10.34
CA VAL A 120 4.53 11.78 10.82
C VAL A 120 4.58 11.68 12.35
N ALA A 121 3.82 12.50 13.07
CA ALA A 121 3.71 12.39 14.54
C ALA A 121 3.12 11.04 14.98
N GLY A 122 2.07 10.58 14.29
CA GLY A 122 1.44 9.29 14.55
C GLY A 122 2.34 8.11 14.19
N LEU A 123 3.21 8.26 13.19
CA LEU A 123 4.22 7.26 12.85
C LEU A 123 5.28 7.19 13.96
N ALA A 124 5.85 8.33 14.34
CA ALA A 124 6.85 8.42 15.41
C ALA A 124 6.36 7.78 16.72
N SER A 125 5.08 7.99 17.08
CA SER A 125 4.51 7.41 18.30
C SER A 125 4.33 5.88 18.26
N ARG A 126 4.33 5.27 17.07
CA ARG A 126 4.10 3.82 16.88
C ARG A 126 5.36 3.04 16.54
N MET A 127 6.46 3.73 16.23
CA MET A 127 7.74 3.11 15.85
C MET A 127 8.57 2.57 17.03
N GLY A 128 8.11 2.72 18.27
CA GLY A 128 8.75 2.12 19.44
C GLY A 128 10.04 2.80 19.92
N TYR A 129 10.22 4.09 19.62
CA TYR A 129 11.32 4.88 20.17
C TYR A 129 11.20 5.03 21.70
N GLU A 130 12.30 4.96 22.43
CA GLU A 130 12.33 5.24 23.88
C GLU A 130 11.90 6.70 24.16
N PRO A 131 12.59 7.73 23.64
CA PRO A 131 12.01 9.05 23.50
C PRO A 131 11.44 9.25 22.09
N THR A 132 10.13 9.52 22.00
CA THR A 132 9.49 9.82 20.72
C THR A 132 10.09 11.09 20.09
N PRO A 133 10.66 11.02 18.87
CA PRO A 133 11.27 12.18 18.22
C PRO A 133 10.20 13.17 17.75
N ILE A 134 10.50 14.48 17.88
CA ILE A 134 9.62 15.55 17.41
C ILE A 134 9.88 15.84 15.93
N LEU A 135 9.26 15.05 15.06
CA LEU A 135 9.40 15.17 13.60
C LEU A 135 8.51 16.26 12.97
N THR A 136 7.70 16.94 13.76
CA THR A 136 6.70 17.93 13.29
C THR A 136 7.25 19.34 13.11
N LYS A 137 8.49 19.61 13.56
CA LYS A 137 9.13 20.91 13.38
C LYS A 137 9.43 21.15 11.91
N ASN A 138 9.23 22.38 11.42
CA ASN A 138 9.43 22.73 10.01
C ASN A 138 10.82 22.35 9.46
N GLU A 139 11.85 22.50 10.29
CA GLU A 139 13.25 22.14 9.99
C GLU A 139 13.45 20.65 9.66
N ILE A 140 12.56 19.77 10.12
CA ILE A 140 12.59 18.33 9.86
C ILE A 140 11.47 17.94 8.89
N LEU A 141 10.27 18.52 9.06
CA LEU A 141 9.07 18.17 8.30
C LEU A 141 9.22 18.49 6.80
N TYR A 142 9.80 19.64 6.44
CA TYR A 142 9.98 20.00 5.02
C TYR A 142 11.04 19.13 4.31
N PRO A 143 12.24 18.89 4.89
CA PRO A 143 13.17 17.92 4.31
C PRO A 143 12.57 16.51 4.21
N LEU A 144 11.87 16.02 5.23
CA LEU A 144 11.20 14.72 5.17
C LEU A 144 10.21 14.64 4.01
N PHE A 145 9.36 15.67 3.86
CA PHE A 145 8.43 15.74 2.74
C PHE A 145 9.15 15.77 1.38
N SER A 146 10.24 16.55 1.26
CA SER A 146 11.02 16.63 0.03
C SER A 146 11.68 15.30 -0.33
N MET A 147 12.14 14.54 0.67
CA MET A 147 12.76 13.24 0.48
C MET A 147 11.76 12.17 0.04
N CYS A 148 10.58 12.14 0.65
CA CYS A 148 9.53 11.19 0.27
C CYS A 148 8.67 11.68 -0.91
N ARG A 149 8.83 12.92 -1.38
CA ARG A 149 8.00 13.53 -2.43
C ARG A 149 6.49 13.54 -2.12
N GLY A 150 6.14 13.46 -0.83
CA GLY A 150 4.75 13.31 -0.39
C GLY A 150 4.19 11.88 -0.50
N GLU A 151 5.02 10.91 -0.86
CA GLU A 151 4.72 9.47 -0.83
C GLU A 151 4.65 8.98 0.63
N CYS A 152 3.83 7.96 0.87
CA CYS A 152 3.63 7.34 2.19
C CYS A 152 3.53 5.82 2.09
#